data_AF-A0A661EP29-F1
#
_entry.id   AF-A0A661EP29-F1
#
_cell.length_a   1.000
_cell.length_b   1.000
_cell.length_c   1.000
_cell.angle_alpha   90.00
_cell.angle_beta   90.00
_cell.angle_gamma   90.00
#
_symmetry.space_group_name_H-M   'P 1'
#
loop_
_entity.id
_entity.type
_entity.pdbx_description
1 polymer ?
#
loop_
_entity_poly.entity_id
_entity_poly.type
_entity_poly.pdbx_seq_one_letter_code
_entity_poly.pdbx_strand_id
1 'polypeptide(L)'
;NQGEVCIAGSRLFVEESIYDQAVEAAKTAAEKMRVGDPFDEKTRVGALVSAEHFDRVCKYVELGVSEGAEVVAGGAPIDTDGKGFFYPPTVLTGVNNQMRVVREEIFGPVLSIIPFSSQEELIAQANDTQFGLAAGLWTRDVGKAHTVAHAIKAGTVYINAYGLLDAAAPFGGYKMSGIGRENGEDGIKMYTETKTVWTSLS
;
A
#
# COMPACT_ATOMS: atom_id res chain seq x y z
N ASN A 1 -9.97 -1.26 -7.86
CA ASN A 1 -8.73 -1.98 -8.16
C ASN A 1 -8.27 -2.93 -7.04
N GLN A 2 -9.18 -3.41 -6.17
CA GLN A 2 -9.01 -4.64 -5.38
C GLN A 2 -7.68 -4.77 -4.60
N GLY A 3 -7.01 -3.68 -4.24
CA GLY A 3 -5.65 -3.71 -3.69
C GLY A 3 -4.55 -4.15 -4.67
N GLU A 4 -4.88 -4.42 -5.93
CA GLU A 4 -3.99 -4.68 -7.06
C GLU A 4 -3.36 -3.36 -7.56
N VAL A 5 -2.69 -2.64 -6.67
CA VAL A 5 -2.10 -1.32 -6.92
C VAL A 5 -0.72 -1.28 -6.26
N CYS A 6 0.33 -0.94 -7.01
CA CYS A 6 1.71 -0.94 -6.48
C CYS A 6 1.90 0.00 -5.27
N ILE A 7 1.10 1.07 -5.22
CA ILE A 7 1.09 2.04 -4.09
C ILE A 7 0.03 1.73 -3.04
N ALA A 8 -0.63 0.57 -3.07
CA ALA A 8 -1.67 0.25 -2.09
C ALA A 8 -1.15 0.48 -0.66
N GLY A 9 -1.95 1.15 0.16
CA GLY A 9 -1.66 1.38 1.58
C GLY A 9 -1.90 0.12 2.41
N SER A 10 -1.20 -0.97 2.09
CA SER A 10 -1.41 -2.30 2.69
C SER A 10 -0.98 -2.39 4.17
N ARG A 11 -0.13 -1.45 4.63
CA ARG A 11 0.26 -1.27 6.02
C ARG A 11 -0.28 0.05 6.55
N LEU A 12 -1.22 0.00 7.48
CA LEU A 12 -1.76 1.17 8.16
C LEU A 12 -1.18 1.24 9.58
N PHE A 13 -0.30 2.21 9.80
CA PHE A 13 0.23 2.50 11.13
C PHE A 13 -0.68 3.48 11.87
N VAL A 14 -1.08 3.16 13.09
CA VAL A 14 -2.02 3.96 13.88
C VAL A 14 -1.47 4.22 15.27
N GLU A 15 -1.58 5.46 15.75
CA GLU A 15 -1.16 5.81 17.11
C GLU A 15 -2.05 5.07 18.13
N GLU A 16 -1.44 4.49 19.16
CA GLU A 16 -2.13 3.65 20.17
C GLU A 16 -3.41 4.30 20.72
N SER A 17 -3.38 5.61 20.96
CA SER A 17 -4.50 6.38 21.52
C SER A 17 -5.79 6.33 20.69
N ILE A 18 -5.69 5.99 19.40
CA ILE A 18 -6.84 5.89 18.47
C ILE A 18 -6.89 4.53 17.75
N TYR A 19 -6.10 3.53 18.18
CA TYR A 19 -5.98 2.24 17.49
C TYR A 19 -7.33 1.54 17.36
N ASP A 20 -8.05 1.34 18.47
CA ASP A 20 -9.34 0.65 18.47
C ASP A 20 -10.39 1.36 17.60
N GLN A 21 -10.38 2.70 17.60
CA GLN A 21 -11.28 3.50 16.77
C GLN A 21 -10.97 3.34 15.28
N ALA A 22 -9.68 3.27 14.92
CA ALA A 22 -9.26 3.07 13.54
C ALA A 22 -9.57 1.64 13.05
N VAL A 23 -9.37 0.63 13.91
CA VAL A 23 -9.72 -0.77 13.62
C VAL A 23 -11.22 -0.90 13.35
N GLU A 24 -12.06 -0.34 14.22
CA GLU A 24 -13.51 -0.38 14.05
C GLU A 24 -13.97 0.38 12.79
N ALA A 25 -13.36 1.54 12.51
CA ALA A 25 -13.64 2.29 11.29
C ALA A 25 -13.24 1.52 10.02
N ALA A 26 -12.08 0.85 10.02
CA ALA A 26 -11.61 0.03 8.91
C ALA A 26 -12.50 -1.19 8.69
N LYS A 27 -12.88 -1.89 9.76
CA LYS A 27 -13.83 -3.00 9.74
C LYS A 27 -15.17 -2.57 9.14
N THR A 28 -15.77 -1.52 9.70
CA THR A 28 -17.05 -0.96 9.22
C THR A 28 -16.96 -0.56 7.74
N ALA A 29 -15.84 0.03 7.31
CA ALA A 29 -15.64 0.39 5.91
C ALA A 29 -15.55 -0.84 5.00
N ALA A 30 -14.79 -1.86 5.40
CA ALA A 30 -14.63 -3.12 4.68
C ALA A 30 -15.98 -3.85 4.51
N GLU A 31 -16.76 -3.99 5.58
CA GLU A 31 -18.06 -4.67 5.58
C GLU A 31 -19.12 -3.94 4.73
N LYS A 32 -19.01 -2.62 4.58
CA LYS A 32 -19.93 -1.81 3.74
C LYS A 32 -19.63 -1.91 2.25
N MET A 33 -18.45 -2.36 1.85
CA MET A 33 -18.07 -2.40 0.44
C MET A 33 -18.77 -3.57 -0.26
N ARG A 34 -19.67 -3.26 -1.19
CA ARG A 34 -20.33 -4.28 -2.01
C ARG A 34 -19.33 -4.89 -2.99
N VAL A 35 -19.09 -6.19 -2.83
CA VAL A 35 -18.34 -7.01 -3.79
C VAL A 35 -19.30 -7.57 -4.83
N GLY A 36 -18.94 -7.53 -6.11
CA GLY A 36 -19.81 -8.05 -7.17
C GLY A 36 -19.38 -7.69 -8.59
N ASP A 37 -20.32 -7.86 -9.53
CA ASP A 37 -20.12 -7.56 -10.95
C ASP A 37 -19.66 -6.10 -11.13
N PRO A 38 -18.52 -5.84 -11.81
CA PRO A 38 -18.04 -4.48 -12.06
C PRO A 38 -18.98 -3.62 -12.91
N PHE A 39 -19.96 -4.21 -13.62
CA PHE A 39 -20.98 -3.49 -14.37
C PHE A 39 -22.21 -3.09 -13.54
N ASP A 40 -22.35 -3.58 -12.30
CA ASP A 40 -23.39 -3.11 -11.36
C ASP A 40 -22.91 -1.80 -10.68
N GLU A 41 -23.66 -0.71 -10.85
CA GLU A 41 -23.34 0.62 -10.30
C GLU A 41 -23.17 0.65 -8.77
N LYS A 42 -23.75 -0.32 -8.07
CA LYS A 42 -23.63 -0.46 -6.62
C LYS A 42 -22.38 -1.23 -6.19
N THR A 43 -21.70 -1.91 -7.11
CA THR A 43 -20.43 -2.59 -6.83
C THR A 43 -19.35 -1.57 -6.48
N ARG A 44 -18.52 -1.91 -5.51
CA ARG A 44 -17.34 -1.13 -5.10
C ARG A 44 -16.05 -1.91 -5.24
N VAL A 45 -16.14 -3.24 -5.24
CA VAL A 45 -15.00 -4.15 -5.33
C VAL A 45 -15.36 -5.25 -6.33
N GLY A 46 -14.59 -5.34 -7.42
CA GLY A 46 -14.75 -6.40 -8.41
C GLY A 46 -13.98 -7.68 -8.04
N ALA A 47 -13.86 -8.58 -9.01
CA ALA A 47 -13.01 -9.77 -8.87
C ALA A 47 -11.51 -9.42 -8.97
N LEU A 48 -10.67 -10.28 -8.41
CA LEU A 48 -9.23 -10.32 -8.70
C LEU A 48 -8.96 -10.76 -10.15
N VAL A 49 -7.80 -10.41 -10.67
CA VAL A 49 -7.46 -10.55 -12.09
C VAL A 49 -7.42 -12.00 -12.61
N SER A 50 -7.05 -12.97 -11.77
CA SER A 50 -6.87 -14.37 -12.19
C SER A 50 -7.03 -15.37 -11.04
N ALA A 51 -7.21 -16.65 -11.38
CA ALA A 51 -7.27 -17.74 -10.42
C ALA A 51 -5.97 -17.88 -9.62
N GLU A 52 -4.82 -17.80 -10.30
CA GLU A 52 -3.50 -17.87 -9.65
C GLU A 52 -3.32 -16.74 -8.62
N HIS A 53 -3.71 -15.51 -8.98
CA HIS A 53 -3.61 -14.37 -8.08
C HIS A 53 -4.57 -14.49 -6.90
N PHE A 54 -5.78 -14.97 -7.15
CA PHE A 54 -6.75 -15.28 -6.10
C PHE A 54 -6.23 -16.33 -5.11
N ASP A 55 -5.69 -17.44 -5.60
CA ASP A 55 -5.10 -18.49 -4.75
C ASP A 55 -3.93 -17.94 -3.92
N ARG A 56 -3.13 -17.05 -4.50
CA ARG A 56 -2.06 -16.35 -3.78
C ARG A 56 -2.62 -15.49 -2.65
N VAL A 57 -3.64 -14.67 -2.92
CA VAL A 57 -4.27 -13.82 -1.88
C VAL A 57 -4.85 -14.67 -0.75
N CYS A 58 -5.58 -15.76 -1.07
CA CYS A 58 -6.10 -16.71 -0.08
C CYS A 58 -4.97 -17.25 0.82
N LYS A 59 -3.88 -17.75 0.22
CA LYS A 59 -2.73 -18.30 0.95
C LYS A 59 -2.05 -17.27 1.86
N TYR A 60 -1.96 -16.00 1.45
CA TYR A 60 -1.39 -14.98 2.32
C TYR A 60 -2.27 -14.69 3.53
N VAL A 61 -3.58 -14.65 3.37
CA VAL A 61 -4.48 -14.44 4.51
C VAL A 61 -4.42 -15.63 5.47
N GLU A 62 -4.47 -16.87 4.95
CA GLU A 62 -4.28 -18.09 5.75
C GLU A 62 -2.94 -18.09 6.50
N LEU A 63 -1.86 -17.70 5.81
CA LEU A 63 -0.53 -17.55 6.40
C LEU A 63 -0.53 -16.51 7.52
N GLY A 64 -1.14 -15.34 7.32
CA GLY A 64 -1.26 -14.31 8.36
C GLY A 64 -1.93 -14.84 9.62
N VAL A 65 -3.06 -15.55 9.47
CA VAL A 65 -3.73 -16.21 10.61
C VAL A 65 -2.81 -17.22 11.29
N SER A 66 -2.08 -18.03 10.51
CA SER A 66 -1.13 -19.01 11.06
C SER A 66 0.05 -18.37 11.82
N GLU A 67 0.41 -17.14 11.46
CA GLU A 67 1.45 -16.33 12.12
C GLU A 67 0.92 -15.56 13.34
N GLY A 68 -0.39 -15.63 13.60
CA GLY A 68 -1.04 -15.03 14.77
C GLY A 68 -1.83 -13.74 14.49
N ALA A 69 -2.03 -13.38 13.22
CA ALA A 69 -2.91 -12.26 12.87
C ALA A 69 -4.38 -12.59 13.15
N GLU A 70 -5.14 -11.58 13.56
CA GLU A 70 -6.59 -11.66 13.71
C GLU A 70 -7.30 -11.04 12.51
N VAL A 71 -8.24 -11.77 11.93
CA VAL A 71 -9.14 -11.26 10.88
C VAL A 71 -10.34 -10.58 11.54
N VAL A 72 -10.44 -9.27 11.41
CA VAL A 72 -11.57 -8.49 11.99
C VAL A 72 -12.67 -8.17 10.97
N ALA A 73 -12.38 -8.32 9.67
CA ALA A 73 -13.34 -8.21 8.56
C ALA A 73 -12.87 -9.07 7.37
N GLY A 74 -13.80 -9.63 6.61
CA GLY A 74 -13.50 -10.40 5.40
C GLY A 74 -12.77 -11.71 5.69
N GLY A 75 -11.65 -11.94 5.01
CA GLY A 75 -10.70 -13.03 5.27
C GLY A 75 -11.07 -14.41 4.72
N ALA A 76 -12.19 -14.52 4.01
CA ALA A 76 -12.55 -15.73 3.29
C ALA A 76 -13.09 -15.37 1.90
N PRO A 77 -12.82 -16.18 0.86
CA PRO A 77 -13.33 -15.93 -0.48
C PRO A 77 -14.87 -15.96 -0.51
N ILE A 78 -15.45 -15.21 -1.44
CA ILE A 78 -16.90 -15.21 -1.66
C ILE A 78 -17.24 -16.33 -2.63
N ASP A 79 -18.07 -17.28 -2.20
CA ASP A 79 -18.63 -18.27 -3.11
C ASP A 79 -19.59 -17.59 -4.10
N THR A 80 -19.31 -17.78 -5.37
CA THR A 80 -20.02 -17.18 -6.51
C THR A 80 -20.44 -18.24 -7.51
N ASP A 81 -20.68 -19.47 -7.04
CA ASP A 81 -21.02 -20.63 -7.87
C ASP A 81 -19.97 -20.85 -8.98
N GLY A 82 -18.70 -20.64 -8.65
CA GLY A 82 -17.56 -20.77 -9.56
C GLY A 82 -17.38 -19.64 -10.57
N LYS A 83 -18.07 -18.50 -10.42
CA LYS A 83 -17.98 -17.36 -11.35
C LYS A 83 -17.18 -16.20 -10.77
N GLY A 84 -15.95 -16.04 -11.26
CA GLY A 84 -15.08 -14.93 -10.90
C GLY A 84 -14.29 -15.19 -9.63
N PHE A 85 -13.31 -14.32 -9.38
CA PHE A 85 -12.32 -14.50 -8.32
C PHE A 85 -12.52 -13.47 -7.22
N PHE A 86 -13.65 -13.56 -6.52
CA PHE A 86 -14.08 -12.54 -5.58
C PHE A 86 -13.50 -12.77 -4.18
N TYR A 87 -12.73 -11.80 -3.70
CA TYR A 87 -12.17 -11.78 -2.36
C TYR A 87 -12.63 -10.51 -1.64
N PRO A 88 -13.24 -10.58 -0.45
CA PRO A 88 -13.76 -9.41 0.23
C PRO A 88 -12.62 -8.55 0.79
N PRO A 89 -12.83 -7.23 0.94
CA PRO A 89 -11.95 -6.39 1.74
C PRO A 89 -11.70 -7.01 3.11
N THR A 90 -10.42 -7.25 3.40
CA THR A 90 -9.96 -8.00 4.56
C THR A 90 -9.11 -7.10 5.43
N VAL A 91 -9.38 -7.11 6.73
CA VAL A 91 -8.64 -6.32 7.70
C VAL A 91 -7.99 -7.26 8.71
N LEU A 92 -6.67 -7.15 8.83
CA LEU A 92 -5.83 -7.91 9.74
C LEU A 92 -5.35 -7.00 10.89
N THR A 93 -5.48 -7.50 12.11
CA THR A 93 -4.96 -6.87 13.33
C THR A 93 -4.10 -7.88 14.10
N GLY A 94 -3.49 -7.48 15.22
CA GLY A 94 -2.54 -8.32 15.94
C GLY A 94 -1.27 -8.65 15.15
N VAL A 95 -1.04 -7.94 14.04
CA VAL A 95 0.12 -8.13 13.16
C VAL A 95 1.35 -7.40 13.69
N ASN A 96 2.54 -7.83 13.26
CA ASN A 96 3.79 -7.12 13.51
C ASN A 96 4.70 -7.13 12.27
N ASN A 97 5.72 -6.28 12.26
CA ASN A 97 6.65 -6.10 11.14
C ASN A 97 7.47 -7.34 10.73
N GLN A 98 7.45 -8.42 11.50
CA GLN A 98 8.11 -9.68 11.15
C GLN A 98 7.19 -10.64 10.40
N MET A 99 5.87 -10.46 10.48
CA MET A 99 4.90 -11.31 9.78
C MET A 99 4.97 -11.10 8.26
N ARG A 100 4.79 -12.17 7.49
CA ARG A 100 4.89 -12.14 6.02
C ARG A 100 3.79 -11.29 5.40
N VAL A 101 2.59 -11.26 5.98
CA VAL A 101 1.49 -10.38 5.55
C VAL A 101 1.77 -8.88 5.70
N VAL A 102 2.81 -8.51 6.48
CA VAL A 102 3.29 -7.13 6.60
C VAL A 102 4.52 -6.90 5.72
N ARG A 103 5.39 -7.90 5.55
CA ARG A 103 6.67 -7.75 4.83
C ARG A 103 6.57 -7.94 3.31
N GLU A 104 5.67 -8.82 2.88
CA GLU A 104 5.53 -9.23 1.49
C GLU A 104 4.30 -8.58 0.86
N GLU A 105 4.39 -8.30 -0.43
CA GLU A 105 3.29 -7.70 -1.17
C GLU A 105 2.22 -8.76 -1.48
N ILE A 106 1.05 -8.62 -0.86
CA ILE A 106 -0.11 -9.50 -1.14
C ILE A 106 -0.74 -9.13 -2.48
N PHE A 107 -0.80 -7.82 -2.80
CA PHE A 107 -1.41 -7.26 -4.01
C PHE A 107 -2.91 -7.60 -4.17
N GLY A 108 -3.62 -7.67 -3.05
CA GLY A 108 -5.06 -7.94 -2.97
C GLY A 108 -5.74 -7.04 -1.95
N PRO A 109 -7.05 -7.19 -1.71
CA PRO A 109 -7.82 -6.28 -0.87
C PRO A 109 -7.62 -6.59 0.62
N VAL A 110 -6.38 -6.57 1.09
CA VAL A 110 -5.96 -6.94 2.44
C VAL A 110 -5.21 -5.78 3.09
N LEU A 111 -5.67 -5.35 4.26
CA LEU A 111 -5.10 -4.27 5.05
C LEU A 111 -4.58 -4.81 6.38
N SER A 112 -3.32 -4.51 6.72
CA SER A 112 -2.72 -4.81 8.03
C SER A 112 -2.64 -3.55 8.88
N ILE A 113 -3.23 -3.55 10.08
CA ILE A 113 -3.25 -2.40 10.99
C ILE A 113 -2.28 -2.63 12.16
N ILE A 114 -1.28 -1.75 12.28
CA ILE A 114 -0.15 -1.88 13.20
C ILE A 114 -0.14 -0.67 14.16
N PRO A 115 -0.15 -0.88 15.48
CA PRO A 115 -0.05 0.23 16.43
C PRO A 115 1.38 0.78 16.49
N PHE A 116 1.52 2.05 16.88
CA PHE A 116 2.79 2.64 17.30
C PHE A 116 2.59 3.59 18.49
N SER A 117 3.60 3.71 19.34
CA SER A 117 3.56 4.55 20.56
C SER A 117 4.38 5.85 20.41
N SER A 118 5.28 5.93 19.44
CA SER A 118 6.11 7.14 19.20
C SER A 118 6.39 7.42 17.72
N GLN A 119 6.82 8.64 17.41
CA GLN A 119 7.19 9.03 16.06
C GLN A 119 8.46 8.30 15.58
N GLU A 120 9.45 8.13 16.46
CA GLU A 120 10.70 7.43 16.18
C GLU A 120 10.43 5.97 15.83
N GLU A 121 9.57 5.32 16.61
CA GLU A 121 9.13 3.95 16.36
C GLU A 121 8.37 3.84 15.03
N LEU A 122 7.41 4.74 14.76
CA LEU A 122 6.69 4.78 13.49
C LEU A 122 7.66 4.86 12.31
N ILE A 123 8.64 5.77 12.35
CA ILE A 123 9.63 5.95 11.28
C ILE A 123 10.46 4.67 11.11
N ALA A 124 10.89 4.04 12.20
CA ALA A 124 11.64 2.79 12.15
C ALA A 124 10.81 1.66 11.53
N GLN A 125 9.57 1.46 12.00
CA GLN A 125 8.68 0.42 11.51
C GLN A 125 8.27 0.63 10.05
N ALA A 126 7.92 1.86 9.65
CA ALA A 126 7.54 2.17 8.29
C ALA A 126 8.70 1.92 7.30
N ASN A 127 9.94 2.21 7.72
CA ASN A 127 11.14 2.00 6.93
C ASN A 127 11.70 0.56 6.98
N ASP A 128 11.31 -0.28 7.94
CA ASP A 128 11.67 -1.70 8.03
C ASP A 128 10.89 -2.54 7.00
N THR A 129 11.29 -2.36 5.75
CA THR A 129 10.82 -3.11 4.59
C THR A 129 11.87 -2.99 3.48
N GLN A 130 11.89 -3.97 2.58
CA GLN A 130 12.70 -3.90 1.36
C GLN A 130 12.16 -2.88 0.33
N PHE A 131 10.91 -2.44 0.49
CA PHE A 131 10.21 -1.55 -0.43
C PHE A 131 10.32 -0.07 -0.03
N GLY A 132 9.92 0.81 -0.95
CA GLY A 132 9.95 2.26 -0.77
C GLY A 132 9.26 3.00 -1.91
N LEU A 133 8.09 2.55 -2.37
CA LEU A 133 7.39 3.19 -3.48
C LEU A 133 6.66 4.47 -3.04
N ALA A 134 5.65 4.32 -2.19
CA ALA A 134 4.85 5.44 -1.69
C ALA A 134 4.54 5.32 -0.19
N ALA A 135 4.23 6.44 0.45
CA ALA A 135 3.74 6.52 1.82
C ALA A 135 2.69 7.63 1.97
N GLY A 136 1.84 7.53 2.99
CA GLY A 136 0.81 8.53 3.32
C GLY A 136 0.85 8.88 4.80
N LEU A 137 0.60 10.15 5.11
CA LEU A 137 0.66 10.70 6.46
C LEU A 137 -0.61 11.49 6.74
N TRP A 138 -1.28 11.22 7.86
CA TRP A 138 -2.48 11.95 8.28
C TRP A 138 -2.22 12.62 9.63
N THR A 139 -2.18 13.95 9.62
CA THR A 139 -2.00 14.76 10.83
C THR A 139 -2.40 16.21 10.57
N ARG A 140 -2.85 16.89 11.61
CA ARG A 140 -3.10 18.35 11.60
C ARG A 140 -1.82 19.15 11.84
N ASP A 141 -0.80 18.52 12.41
CA ASP A 141 0.50 19.14 12.65
C ASP A 141 1.38 19.02 11.40
N VAL A 142 1.48 20.12 10.67
CA VAL A 142 2.27 20.22 9.42
C VAL A 142 3.77 20.07 9.68
N GLY A 143 4.26 20.53 10.85
CA GLY A 143 5.67 20.35 11.23
C GLY A 143 6.00 18.87 11.39
N LYS A 144 5.18 18.15 12.18
CA LYS A 144 5.27 16.69 12.32
C LYS A 144 5.18 16.00 10.97
N ALA A 145 4.24 16.41 10.11
CA ALA A 145 4.07 15.84 8.78
C ALA A 145 5.35 15.92 7.95
N HIS A 146 5.99 17.09 7.87
CA HIS A 146 7.22 17.27 7.11
C HIS A 146 8.43 16.57 7.74
N THR A 147 8.53 16.53 9.07
CA THR A 147 9.60 15.79 9.75
C THR A 147 9.52 14.29 9.43
N VAL A 148 8.32 13.70 9.52
CA VAL A 148 8.12 12.29 9.18
C VAL A 148 8.31 12.07 7.68
N ALA A 149 7.75 12.92 6.83
CA ALA A 149 7.88 12.79 5.37
C ALA A 149 9.34 12.79 4.91
N HIS A 150 10.19 13.63 5.52
CA HIS A 150 11.62 13.67 5.25
C HIS A 150 12.35 12.38 5.70
N ALA A 151 11.89 11.73 6.77
CA ALA A 151 12.53 10.55 7.34
C ALA A 151 12.08 9.22 6.69
N ILE A 152 10.91 9.19 6.06
CA ILE A 152 10.40 8.02 5.35
C ILE A 152 11.14 7.82 4.02
N LYS A 153 11.62 6.61 3.77
CA LYS A 153 12.32 6.21 2.56
C LYS A 153 11.34 5.72 1.51
N ALA A 154 10.55 6.64 0.95
CA ALA A 154 9.63 6.39 -0.16
C ALA A 154 9.83 7.42 -1.27
N GLY A 155 9.56 7.04 -2.52
CA GLY A 155 9.70 7.95 -3.64
C GLY A 155 8.60 9.01 -3.72
N THR A 156 7.41 8.70 -3.21
CA THR A 156 6.31 9.65 -3.07
C THR A 156 5.76 9.61 -1.65
N VAL A 157 5.62 10.77 -1.02
CA VAL A 157 5.00 10.90 0.31
C VAL A 157 3.83 11.86 0.23
N TYR A 158 2.63 11.36 0.55
CA TYR A 158 1.41 12.14 0.60
C TYR A 158 1.14 12.63 2.03
N ILE A 159 0.74 13.89 2.18
CA ILE A 159 0.30 14.46 3.46
C ILE A 159 -1.20 14.80 3.34
N ASN A 160 -2.02 14.21 4.21
CA ASN A 160 -3.48 14.32 4.24
C ASN A 160 -4.17 13.99 2.91
N ALA A 161 -3.54 13.11 2.12
CA ALA A 161 -4.01 12.61 0.84
C ALA A 161 -3.40 11.22 0.59
N TYR A 162 -3.90 10.52 -0.43
CA TYR A 162 -3.28 9.29 -0.90
C TYR A 162 -3.67 8.99 -2.34
N GLY A 163 -2.75 8.41 -3.12
CA GLY A 163 -3.03 7.94 -4.48
C GLY A 163 -3.19 9.03 -5.53
N LEU A 164 -2.75 10.26 -5.24
CA LEU A 164 -2.71 11.33 -6.23
C LEU A 164 -1.52 11.11 -7.17
N LEU A 165 -1.75 11.28 -8.47
CA LEU A 165 -0.76 11.13 -9.52
C LEU A 165 -0.87 12.34 -10.46
N ASP A 166 0.27 12.89 -10.86
CA ASP A 166 0.35 13.99 -11.82
C ASP A 166 1.51 13.70 -12.78
N ALA A 167 1.28 13.87 -14.09
CA ALA A 167 2.29 13.59 -15.11
C ALA A 167 3.54 14.49 -15.02
N ALA A 168 3.43 15.66 -14.38
CA ALA A 168 4.53 16.57 -14.14
C ALA A 168 5.39 16.17 -12.93
N ALA A 169 4.88 15.33 -12.02
CA ALA A 169 5.60 14.89 -10.84
C ALA A 169 6.32 13.54 -11.10
N PRO A 170 7.63 13.43 -10.81
CA PRO A 170 8.34 12.17 -10.97
C PRO A 170 7.80 11.11 -9.99
N PHE A 171 7.69 9.88 -10.46
CA PHE A 171 7.18 8.74 -9.72
C PHE A 171 8.14 7.55 -9.84
N GLY A 172 8.35 6.82 -8.75
CA GLY A 172 9.22 5.64 -8.71
C GLY A 172 9.74 5.36 -7.32
N GLY A 173 10.43 4.23 -7.14
CA GLY A 173 10.74 3.69 -5.81
C GLY A 173 12.11 4.03 -5.24
N TYR A 174 12.21 3.98 -3.93
CA TYR A 174 13.45 3.70 -3.19
C TYR A 174 13.65 2.18 -3.08
N LYS A 175 14.88 1.76 -2.76
CA LYS A 175 15.23 0.36 -2.44
C LYS A 175 14.78 -0.61 -3.55
N MET A 176 14.11 -1.72 -3.21
CA MET A 176 13.66 -2.73 -4.16
C MET A 176 12.38 -2.33 -4.92
N SER A 177 11.81 -1.15 -4.67
CA SER A 177 10.62 -0.68 -5.41
C SER A 177 10.94 -0.08 -6.79
N GLY A 178 12.20 0.00 -7.18
CA GLY A 178 12.59 0.37 -8.53
C GLY A 178 13.91 1.12 -8.63
N ILE A 179 14.40 1.26 -9.86
CA ILE A 179 15.58 2.05 -10.23
C ILE A 179 15.13 3.09 -11.25
N GLY A 180 15.53 4.35 -11.05
CA GLY A 180 15.09 5.47 -11.89
C GLY A 180 13.74 6.05 -11.47
N ARG A 181 13.19 6.93 -12.30
CA ARG A 181 11.88 7.58 -12.13
C ARG A 181 11.18 7.62 -13.49
N GLU A 182 9.86 7.51 -13.45
CA GLU A 182 8.96 7.78 -14.57
C GLU A 182 8.24 9.11 -14.33
N ASN A 183 7.60 9.68 -15.35
CA ASN A 183 6.94 11.00 -15.32
C ASN A 183 7.89 12.18 -14.99
N GLY A 184 7.37 13.39 -15.09
CA GLY A 184 8.13 14.62 -14.85
C GLY A 184 9.36 14.76 -15.74
N GLU A 185 10.24 15.69 -15.38
CA GLU A 185 11.50 15.90 -16.08
C GLU A 185 12.45 14.69 -15.95
N ASP A 186 12.46 14.04 -14.79
CA ASP A 186 13.33 12.89 -14.52
C ASP A 186 12.98 11.69 -15.42
N GLY A 187 11.69 11.44 -15.65
CA GLY A 187 11.24 10.39 -16.57
C GLY A 187 11.65 10.66 -18.02
N ILE A 188 11.64 11.92 -18.46
CA ILE A 188 12.11 12.28 -19.81
C ILE A 188 13.61 11.99 -19.94
N LYS A 189 14.41 12.31 -18.91
CA LYS A 189 15.87 12.08 -18.92
C LYS A 189 16.24 10.61 -19.14
N MET A 190 15.40 9.67 -18.69
CA MET A 190 15.60 8.23 -18.91
C MET A 190 15.58 7.81 -20.38
N TYR A 191 15.06 8.66 -21.28
CA TYR A 191 15.01 8.43 -22.73
C TYR A 191 16.02 9.30 -23.51
N THR A 192 17.02 9.87 -22.82
CA THR A 192 18.05 10.72 -23.43
C THR A 192 19.43 10.09 -23.30
N GLU A 193 20.33 10.43 -24.24
CA GLU A 193 21.74 10.05 -24.17
C GLU A 193 22.62 11.32 -24.19
N THR A 194 23.44 11.49 -23.16
CA THR A 194 24.28 12.69 -23.01
C THR A 194 25.58 12.53 -23.80
N LYS A 195 25.88 13.49 -24.67
CA LYS A 195 27.13 13.53 -25.46
C LYS A 195 27.93 14.78 -25.15
N THR A 196 29.14 14.61 -24.62
CA THR A 196 30.11 15.69 -24.43
C THR A 196 31.04 15.78 -25.64
N VAL A 197 31.16 16.97 -26.24
CA VAL A 197 32.06 17.24 -27.38
C VAL A 197 33.05 18.33 -26.98
N TRP A 198 34.35 18.06 -27.13
CA TRP A 198 35.43 19.02 -26.87
C TRP A 198 36.10 19.43 -28.18
N THR A 199 36.55 20.68 -28.26
CA THR A 199 37.34 21.18 -29.38
C THR A 199 38.45 22.08 -28.85
N SER A 200 39.72 21.76 -29.12
CA SER A 200 40.84 22.67 -28.82
C SER A 200 40.88 23.79 -29.85
N LEU A 201 41.01 25.03 -29.39
CA LEU A 201 41.12 26.23 -30.23
C LEU A 201 42.50 26.89 -30.16
N SER A 202 43.46 26.22 -29.52
CA SER A 202 44.88 26.60 -29.41
C SER A 202 45.78 25.39 -29.60
#